data_AF-A0A4Q3UJ45-F1
#
_entry.id   AF-A0A4Q3UJ45-F1
#
_cell.length_a   1.000
_cell.length_b   1.000
_cell.length_c   1.000
_cell.angle_alpha   90.00
_cell.angle_beta   90.00
_cell.angle_gamma   90.00
#
_symmetry.space_group_name_H-M   'P 1'
#
loop_
_entity.id
_entity.type
_entity.pdbx_description
1 polymer ?
#
loop_
_entity_poly.entity_id
_entity_poly.type
_entity_poly.pdbx_seq_one_letter_code
_entity_poly.pdbx_strand_id
1 'polypeptide(L)'
;MGFPKNVLISAGIATVATTFAAALLGRRETGSYAAPLNATSHIAFGDEAADQDDFTIRYTATGVVINALAMVSWAAIQEYVAGKWARQGPPVRALAAGTATSAVAYVTDYHVVPERLTPGFEKRLSNEALAIVYGVLAVGLALGIRSGK
;
A
#
# COMPACT_ATOMS: atom_id res chain seq x y z
N MET A 1 -13.72 10.81 -18.49
CA MET A 1 -12.85 11.69 -17.69
C MET A 1 -11.57 10.91 -17.43
N GLY A 2 -10.42 11.46 -17.83
CA GLY A 2 -9.24 10.68 -18.19
C GLY A 2 -8.46 10.10 -17.01
N PHE A 3 -7.83 8.97 -17.27
CA PHE A 3 -6.82 8.24 -16.49
C PHE A 3 -6.32 8.88 -15.16
N PRO A 4 -5.73 10.10 -15.10
CA PRO A 4 -5.18 10.64 -13.84
C PRO A 4 -6.16 10.68 -12.67
N LYS A 5 -7.44 11.01 -12.93
CA LYS A 5 -8.47 11.08 -11.89
C LYS A 5 -8.72 9.70 -11.27
N ASN A 6 -8.81 8.65 -12.09
CA ASN A 6 -9.10 7.29 -11.62
C ASN A 6 -7.93 6.72 -10.81
N VAL A 7 -6.70 7.03 -11.24
CA VAL A 7 -5.47 6.68 -10.51
C VAL A 7 -5.49 7.33 -9.14
N LEU A 8 -5.73 8.64 -9.04
CA LEU A 8 -5.72 9.36 -7.76
C LEU A 8 -6.83 8.89 -6.81
N ILE A 9 -8.02 8.58 -7.31
CA ILE A 9 -9.10 8.00 -6.48
C ILE A 9 -8.67 6.64 -5.92
N SER A 10 -8.14 5.77 -6.78
CA SER A 10 -7.73 4.42 -6.36
C SER A 10 -6.56 4.45 -5.40
N ALA A 11 -5.55 5.28 -5.69
CA ALA A 11 -4.40 5.50 -4.83
C ALA A 11 -4.81 6.09 -3.48
N GLY A 12 -5.72 7.06 -3.45
CA GLY A 12 -6.22 7.65 -2.20
C GLY A 12 -6.91 6.63 -1.31
N ILE A 13 -7.82 5.82 -1.87
CA ILE A 13 -8.49 4.73 -1.13
C ILE A 13 -7.47 3.72 -0.61
N ALA A 14 -6.56 3.25 -1.47
CA ALA A 14 -5.54 2.27 -1.11
C ALA A 14 -4.57 2.80 -0.04
N THR A 15 -4.16 4.07 -0.14
CA THR A 15 -3.27 4.73 0.84
C THR A 15 -3.92 4.78 2.21
N VAL A 16 -5.17 5.27 2.29
CA VAL A 16 -5.90 5.35 3.56
C VAL A 16 -6.06 3.94 4.14
N ALA A 17 -6.55 2.99 3.34
CA ALA A 17 -6.83 1.64 3.80
C ALA A 17 -5.56 0.92 4.30
N THR A 18 -4.48 0.95 3.53
CA THR A 18 -3.21 0.29 3.92
C THR A 18 -2.54 0.97 5.11
N THR A 19 -2.56 2.31 5.19
CA THR A 19 -2.02 3.06 6.34
C THR A 19 -2.78 2.72 7.62
N PHE A 20 -4.12 2.70 7.57
CA PHE A 20 -4.94 2.31 8.72
C PHE A 20 -4.69 0.84 9.11
N ALA A 21 -4.67 -0.08 8.14
CA ALA A 21 -4.40 -1.49 8.42
C ALA A 21 -3.04 -1.69 9.08
N ALA A 22 -1.98 -1.10 8.51
CA ALA A 22 -0.64 -1.16 9.05
C ALA A 22 -0.59 -0.57 10.47
N ALA A 23 -1.20 0.59 10.72
CA ALA A 23 -1.22 1.20 12.05
C ALA A 23 -1.93 0.33 13.09
N LEU A 24 -3.10 -0.24 12.75
CA LEU A 24 -3.85 -1.11 13.68
C LEU A 24 -3.09 -2.42 13.97
N LEU A 25 -2.48 -3.01 12.95
CA LEU A 25 -1.64 -4.21 13.11
C LEU A 25 -0.37 -3.90 13.92
N GLY A 26 0.26 -2.74 13.67
CA GLY A 26 1.38 -2.25 14.47
C GLY A 26 1.00 -2.10 15.94
N ARG A 27 -0.15 -1.49 16.24
CA ARG A 27 -0.61 -1.41 17.64
C ARG A 27 -0.78 -2.78 18.28
N ARG A 28 -1.27 -3.77 17.52
CA ARG A 28 -1.48 -5.13 18.02
C ARG A 28 -0.18 -5.88 18.26
N GLU A 29 0.81 -5.72 17.40
CA GLU A 29 2.04 -6.55 17.40
C GLU A 29 3.23 -5.87 18.08
N THR A 30 3.37 -4.55 17.94
CA THR A 30 4.50 -3.77 18.49
C THR A 30 4.08 -2.84 19.63
N GLY A 31 2.78 -2.67 19.87
CA GLY A 31 2.25 -1.68 20.82
C GLY A 31 2.23 -0.26 20.27
N SER A 32 2.69 0.00 19.04
CA SER A 32 2.69 1.33 18.42
C SER A 32 1.95 1.39 17.08
N TYR A 33 1.06 2.38 16.94
CA TYR A 33 0.44 2.71 15.66
C TYR A 33 1.43 3.28 14.64
N ALA A 34 2.47 3.96 15.11
CA ALA A 34 3.41 4.67 14.26
C ALA A 34 4.57 3.78 13.79
N ALA A 35 4.95 2.76 14.55
CA ALA A 35 6.08 1.86 14.24
C ALA A 35 6.14 1.37 12.77
N PRO A 36 5.09 0.73 12.21
CA PRO A 36 5.14 0.26 10.82
C PRO A 36 5.16 1.42 9.81
N LEU A 37 4.56 2.56 10.13
CA LEU A 37 4.57 3.74 9.27
C LEU A 37 5.97 4.39 9.25
N ASN A 38 6.61 4.48 10.42
CA ASN A 38 7.98 4.96 10.57
C ASN A 38 8.94 4.05 9.80
N ALA A 39 8.75 2.73 9.89
CA ALA A 39 9.59 1.77 9.21
C ALA A 39 9.65 2.01 7.70
N THR A 40 8.54 2.37 7.04
CA THR A 40 8.55 2.73 5.60
C THR A 40 9.48 3.89 5.26
N SER A 41 9.72 4.81 6.19
CA SER A 41 10.67 5.92 5.97
C SER A 41 12.14 5.49 5.97
N HIS A 42 12.44 4.20 6.24
CA HIS A 42 13.79 3.64 6.09
C HIS A 42 14.36 3.78 4.68
N ILE A 43 13.50 3.83 3.66
CA ILE A 43 13.89 4.13 2.27
C ILE A 43 14.63 5.49 2.18
N ALA A 44 14.25 6.46 3.00
CA ALA A 44 14.90 7.77 3.06
C ALA A 44 16.03 7.82 4.11
N PHE A 45 15.81 7.23 5.28
CA PHE A 45 16.66 7.45 6.47
C PHE A 45 17.49 6.26 6.93
N GLY A 46 17.39 5.10 6.25
CA GLY A 46 18.02 3.85 6.68
C GLY A 46 17.29 3.18 7.85
N ASP A 47 17.89 2.11 8.38
CA ASP A 47 17.26 1.21 9.35
C ASP A 47 16.90 1.88 10.68
N GLU A 48 17.56 2.97 11.04
CA GLU A 48 17.23 3.80 12.21
C GLU A 48 15.74 4.17 12.26
N ALA A 49 15.11 4.44 11.11
CA ALA A 49 13.68 4.76 11.04
C ALA A 49 12.79 3.56 11.41
N ALA A 50 13.26 2.35 11.12
CA ALA A 50 12.61 1.12 11.52
C ALA A 50 12.82 0.80 13.00
N ASP A 51 13.62 1.53 13.77
CA ASP A 51 13.73 1.35 15.23
C ASP A 51 12.83 2.31 16.02
N GLN A 52 12.19 3.28 15.35
CA GLN A 52 11.37 4.31 15.99
C GLN A 52 9.92 3.88 16.23
N ASP A 53 9.50 3.84 17.49
CA ASP A 53 8.13 3.52 17.88
C ASP A 53 7.23 4.75 17.96
N ASP A 54 7.78 5.90 18.31
CA ASP A 54 6.99 7.09 18.56
C ASP A 54 6.56 7.79 17.27
N PHE A 55 5.39 8.43 17.34
CA PHE A 55 4.97 9.32 16.26
C PHE A 55 5.94 10.49 16.16
N THR A 56 6.54 10.66 15.00
CA THR A 56 7.31 11.87 14.66
C THR A 56 6.95 12.32 13.27
N ILE A 57 6.84 13.63 13.06
CA ILE A 57 6.57 14.19 11.72
C ILE A 57 7.64 13.71 10.73
N ARG A 58 8.90 13.63 11.16
CA ARG A 58 10.03 13.21 10.32
C ARG A 58 9.85 11.79 9.78
N TYR A 59 9.57 10.80 10.62
CA TYR A 59 9.48 9.40 10.17
C TYR A 59 8.08 9.03 9.73
N THR A 60 7.05 9.37 10.50
CA THR A 60 5.68 8.95 10.21
C THR A 60 5.14 9.62 8.95
N ALA A 61 5.30 10.94 8.80
CA ALA A 61 4.79 11.62 7.61
C ALA A 61 5.56 11.21 6.35
N THR A 62 6.88 11.04 6.45
CA THR A 62 7.70 10.55 5.33
C THR A 62 7.28 9.15 4.91
N GLY A 63 7.07 8.24 5.86
CA GLY A 63 6.61 6.89 5.57
C GLY A 63 5.22 6.86 4.92
N VAL A 64 4.27 7.67 5.41
CA VAL A 64 2.94 7.80 4.79
C VAL A 64 3.03 8.36 3.36
N VAL A 65 3.91 9.34 3.11
CA VAL A 65 4.12 9.88 1.76
C VAL A 65 4.71 8.83 0.83
N ILE A 66 5.71 8.07 1.28
CA ILE A 66 6.31 6.99 0.48
C ILE A 66 5.26 5.89 0.17
N ASN A 67 4.47 5.48 1.17
CA ASN A 67 3.35 4.57 0.95
C ASN A 67 2.36 5.12 -0.09
N ALA A 68 1.98 6.40 0.03
CA ALA A 68 1.09 7.04 -0.93
C ALA A 68 1.65 7.06 -2.36
N LEU A 69 2.95 7.33 -2.53
CA LEU A 69 3.62 7.28 -3.83
C LEU A 69 3.60 5.86 -4.42
N ALA A 70 3.86 4.84 -3.59
CA ALA A 70 3.74 3.45 -4.01
C ALA A 70 2.29 3.12 -4.45
N MET A 71 1.28 3.59 -3.72
CA MET A 71 -0.13 3.39 -4.07
C MET A 71 -0.50 4.08 -5.39
N VAL A 72 0.04 5.27 -5.67
CA VAL A 72 -0.13 5.94 -6.98
C VAL A 72 0.44 5.08 -8.10
N SER A 73 1.65 4.53 -7.92
CA SER A 73 2.29 3.65 -8.92
C SER A 73 1.45 2.41 -9.21
N TRP A 74 1.04 1.68 -8.16
CA TRP A 74 0.24 0.46 -8.33
C TRP A 74 -1.17 0.73 -8.88
N ALA A 75 -1.80 1.82 -8.46
CA ALA A 75 -3.06 2.26 -9.04
C ALA A 75 -2.93 2.63 -10.53
N ALA A 76 -1.82 3.27 -10.93
CA ALA A 76 -1.56 3.61 -12.33
C ALA A 76 -1.38 2.37 -13.20
N ILE A 77 -0.60 1.39 -12.71
CA ILE A 77 -0.41 0.10 -13.40
C ILE A 77 -1.75 -0.62 -13.57
N GLN A 78 -2.53 -0.73 -12.50
CA GLN A 78 -3.84 -1.38 -12.57
C GLN A 78 -4.79 -0.67 -13.53
N GLU A 79 -4.87 0.66 -13.45
CA GLU A 79 -5.72 1.46 -14.33
C GLU A 79 -5.32 1.30 -15.80
N TYR A 80 -4.02 1.27 -16.08
CA TYR A 80 -3.48 1.10 -17.43
C TYR A 80 -3.78 -0.29 -18.00
N VAL A 81 -3.53 -1.35 -17.22
CA VAL A 81 -3.65 -2.73 -17.68
C VAL A 81 -5.11 -3.21 -17.69
N ALA A 82 -5.86 -2.91 -16.62
CA ALA A 82 -7.16 -3.52 -16.34
C ALA A 82 -8.31 -2.52 -16.21
N GLY A 83 -8.06 -1.21 -16.22
CA GLY A 83 -9.04 -0.13 -15.98
C GLY A 83 -10.39 -0.33 -16.69
N LYS A 84 -10.36 -0.43 -18.02
CA LYS A 84 -11.56 -0.59 -18.84
C LYS A 84 -12.26 -1.93 -18.58
N TRP A 85 -11.50 -3.03 -18.55
CA TRP A 85 -12.03 -4.39 -18.38
C TRP A 85 -12.69 -4.58 -17.01
N ALA A 86 -12.07 -4.06 -15.96
CA ALA A 86 -12.55 -4.14 -14.58
C ALA A 86 -13.81 -3.29 -14.36
N ARG A 87 -13.86 -2.06 -14.90
CA ARG A 87 -15.03 -1.17 -14.74
C ARG A 87 -16.27 -1.62 -15.47
N GLN A 88 -16.11 -2.16 -16.68
CA GLN A 88 -17.25 -2.49 -17.56
C GLN A 88 -17.89 -3.84 -17.23
N GLY A 89 -17.35 -4.60 -16.28
CA GLY A 89 -17.85 -5.92 -15.93
C GLY A 89 -18.40 -6.04 -14.51
N PRO A 90 -18.72 -7.28 -14.08
CA PRO A 90 -19.23 -7.53 -12.74
C PRO A 90 -18.17 -7.22 -11.65
N PRO A 91 -18.59 -7.01 -10.38
CA PRO A 91 -17.68 -6.69 -9.27
C PRO A 91 -16.47 -7.61 -9.14
N VAL A 92 -16.63 -8.89 -9.47
CA VAL A 92 -15.54 -9.89 -9.42
C VAL A 92 -14.36 -9.53 -10.33
N ARG A 93 -14.56 -8.80 -11.43
CA ARG A 93 -13.44 -8.36 -12.28
C ARG A 93 -12.58 -7.29 -11.62
N ALA A 94 -13.20 -6.37 -10.89
CA ALA A 94 -12.47 -5.38 -10.12
C ALA A 94 -11.70 -6.02 -8.97
N LEU A 95 -12.32 -6.99 -8.29
CA LEU A 95 -11.63 -7.78 -7.27
C LEU A 95 -10.45 -8.56 -7.86
N ALA A 96 -10.63 -9.23 -8.99
CA ALA A 96 -9.56 -9.94 -9.69
C ALA A 96 -8.41 -9.00 -10.09
N ALA A 97 -8.70 -7.80 -10.60
CA ALA A 97 -7.68 -6.79 -10.91
C ALA A 97 -6.92 -6.32 -9.66
N GLY A 98 -7.64 -6.04 -8.57
CA GLY A 98 -7.06 -5.66 -7.28
C GLY A 98 -6.17 -6.74 -6.69
N THR A 99 -6.64 -7.98 -6.67
CA THR A 99 -5.88 -9.14 -6.20
C THR A 99 -4.64 -9.38 -7.05
N ALA A 100 -4.77 -9.35 -8.38
CA ALA A 100 -3.62 -9.53 -9.28
C ALA A 100 -2.58 -8.41 -9.08
N THR A 101 -3.01 -7.15 -8.99
CA THR A 101 -2.11 -6.02 -8.76
C THR A 101 -1.41 -6.13 -7.40
N SER A 102 -2.15 -6.47 -6.35
CA SER A 102 -1.57 -6.65 -5.00
C SER A 102 -0.56 -7.81 -4.96
N ALA A 103 -0.83 -8.91 -5.66
CA ALA A 103 0.12 -10.02 -5.77
C ALA A 103 1.41 -9.62 -6.50
N VAL A 104 1.29 -8.88 -7.62
CA VAL A 104 2.44 -8.32 -8.34
C VAL A 104 3.20 -7.33 -7.46
N ALA A 105 2.49 -6.51 -6.67
CA ALA A 105 3.09 -5.59 -5.72
C ALA A 105 3.91 -6.35 -4.68
N TYR A 106 3.34 -7.34 -4.01
CA TYR A 106 4.03 -8.16 -3.02
C TYR A 106 5.31 -8.79 -3.57
N VAL A 107 5.22 -9.42 -4.74
CA VAL A 107 6.40 -10.02 -5.39
C VAL A 107 7.44 -8.95 -5.70
N THR A 108 7.03 -7.79 -6.19
CA THR A 108 7.95 -6.70 -6.51
C THR A 108 8.65 -6.20 -5.26
N ASP A 109 7.87 -5.90 -4.23
CA ASP A 109 8.28 -5.29 -2.97
C ASP A 109 9.24 -6.19 -2.17
N TYR A 110 9.12 -7.52 -2.26
CA TYR A 110 9.90 -8.46 -1.45
C TYR A 110 10.88 -9.35 -2.21
N HIS A 111 10.76 -9.45 -3.54
CA HIS A 111 11.57 -10.37 -4.34
C HIS A 111 12.23 -9.74 -5.56
N VAL A 112 11.91 -8.49 -5.91
CA VAL A 112 12.47 -7.81 -7.09
C VAL A 112 13.30 -6.59 -6.71
N VAL A 113 12.79 -5.75 -5.82
CA VAL A 113 13.51 -4.53 -5.41
C VAL A 113 14.67 -4.84 -4.46
N PRO A 114 15.73 -4.00 -4.44
CA PRO A 114 16.75 -4.09 -3.39
C PRO A 114 16.15 -3.94 -2.00
N GLU A 115 16.79 -4.53 -0.98
CA GLU A 115 16.34 -4.49 0.42
C GLU A 115 16.07 -3.05 0.92
N ARG A 116 16.84 -2.06 0.45
CA ARG A 116 16.64 -0.65 0.80
C ARG A 116 15.32 -0.06 0.28
N LEU A 117 14.70 -0.68 -0.72
CA LEU A 117 13.46 -0.24 -1.35
C LEU A 117 12.24 -1.09 -0.96
N THR A 118 12.40 -2.07 -0.05
CA THR A 118 11.27 -2.80 0.51
C THR A 118 10.37 -1.85 1.31
N PRO A 119 9.10 -2.18 1.56
CA PRO A 119 8.17 -1.32 2.29
C PRO A 119 8.57 -1.05 3.74
N GLY A 120 9.42 -1.87 4.35
CA GLY A 120 9.79 -1.77 5.77
C GLY A 120 8.74 -2.32 6.74
N PHE A 121 7.54 -2.67 6.27
CA PHE A 121 6.51 -3.30 7.11
C PHE A 121 6.99 -4.62 7.71
N GLU A 122 7.76 -5.41 6.96
CA GLU A 122 8.38 -6.67 7.38
C GLU A 122 9.33 -6.53 8.57
N LYS A 123 9.83 -5.32 8.84
CA LYS A 123 10.68 -5.04 10.01
C LYS A 123 9.86 -4.94 11.29
N ARG A 124 8.54 -4.75 11.18
CA ARG A 124 7.63 -4.43 12.30
C ARG A 124 6.41 -5.31 12.41
N LEU A 125 6.04 -5.99 11.33
CA LEU A 125 4.83 -6.77 11.21
C LEU A 125 5.17 -8.21 10.86
N SER A 126 4.41 -9.14 11.43
CA SER A 126 4.43 -10.55 11.09
C SER A 126 4.04 -10.81 9.64
N ASN A 127 4.35 -11.99 9.12
CA ASN A 127 3.95 -12.40 7.77
C ASN A 127 2.42 -12.44 7.62
N GLU A 128 1.70 -12.81 8.68
CA GLU A 128 0.24 -12.79 8.74
C GLU A 128 -0.30 -11.36 8.64
N ALA A 129 0.30 -10.41 9.35
CA ALA A 129 -0.04 -9.00 9.25
C ALA A 129 0.25 -8.45 7.85
N LEU A 130 1.39 -8.80 7.24
CA LEU A 130 1.69 -8.45 5.85
C LEU A 130 0.62 -8.99 4.90
N ALA A 131 0.23 -10.26 5.02
CA ALA A 131 -0.85 -10.84 4.20
C ALA A 131 -2.17 -10.05 4.33
N ILE A 132 -2.49 -9.57 5.53
CA ILE A 132 -3.64 -8.69 5.75
C ILE A 132 -3.47 -7.34 5.05
N VAL A 133 -2.31 -6.68 5.17
CA VAL A 133 -2.03 -5.39 4.50
C VAL A 133 -2.18 -5.51 2.98
N TYR A 134 -1.63 -6.57 2.37
CA TYR A 134 -1.76 -6.82 0.93
C TYR A 134 -3.19 -7.25 0.53
N GLY A 135 -3.92 -7.94 1.42
CA GLY A 135 -5.34 -8.17 1.24
C GLY A 135 -6.16 -6.87 1.22
N VAL A 136 -5.84 -5.94 2.13
CA VAL A 136 -6.44 -4.61 2.18
C VAL A 136 -6.09 -3.79 0.95
N LEU A 137 -4.84 -3.86 0.47
CA LEU A 137 -4.41 -3.26 -0.80
C LEU A 137 -5.27 -3.75 -1.96
N ALA A 138 -5.46 -5.08 -2.08
CA ALA A 138 -6.26 -5.67 -3.15
C ALA A 138 -7.69 -5.14 -3.15
N VAL A 139 -8.33 -5.08 -1.98
CA VAL A 139 -9.69 -4.54 -1.84
C VAL A 139 -9.73 -3.04 -2.12
N GLY A 140 -8.78 -2.27 -1.60
CA GLY A 140 -8.70 -0.82 -1.81
C GLY A 140 -8.57 -0.46 -3.29
N LEU A 141 -7.71 -1.15 -4.03
CA LEU A 141 -7.55 -0.99 -5.47
C LEU A 141 -8.79 -1.42 -6.25
N ALA A 142 -9.45 -2.52 -5.84
CA ALA A 142 -10.70 -2.98 -6.45
C ALA A 142 -11.86 -2.00 -6.24
N LEU A 143 -11.95 -1.36 -5.08
CA LEU A 143 -12.92 -0.30 -4.83
C LEU A 143 -12.61 0.94 -5.67
N GLY A 144 -11.36 1.36 -5.68
CA GLY A 144 -10.89 2.53 -6.42
C GLY A 144 -11.19 2.49 -7.92
N ILE A 145 -10.84 1.37 -8.57
CA ILE A 145 -11.04 1.23 -10.01
C ILE A 145 -12.52 1.29 -10.40
N ARG A 146 -13.42 0.84 -9.51
CA ARG A 146 -14.88 0.90 -9.70
C ARG A 146 -15.47 2.29 -9.44
N SER A 147 -14.84 3.09 -8.60
CA SER A 147 -15.27 4.47 -8.33
C SER A 147 -14.95 5.42 -9.49
N GLY A 148 -14.04 5.04 -10.40
CA GLY A 148 -13.77 5.78 -11.64
C GLY A 148 -14.95 5.71 -12.62
N LYS A 149 -15.41 6.88 -13.10
CA LYS A 149 -16.44 7.03 -14.15
C LYS A 149 -15.83 7.55 -15.45
#